data_AF-A0A813JRW6-F1
#
_entry.id   AF-A0A813JRW6-F1
#
_cell.length_a   1.000
_cell.length_b   1.000
_cell.length_c   1.000
_cell.angle_alpha   90.00
_cell.angle_beta   90.00
_cell.angle_gamma   90.00
#
_symmetry.space_group_name_H-M   'P 1'
#
loop_
_entity.id
_entity.type
_entity.pdbx_description
1 polymer ?
#
loop_
_entity_poly.entity_id
_entity_poly.type
_entity_poly.pdbx_seq_one_letter_code
_entity_poly.pdbx_strand_id
1 'polypeptide(L)'
;NFRHQQFIESMRSGEYLGADWPYNCLGGTFWKDRRYNVNYNPIPADMSTFPGILFLPRLNVWSVEWYEQEKQRIRWFRANYGFKRAQQHAEDFRRALVAAGRVDNRRTEREIRLQSLASSEARSLFKKKYAKKDSRRLGNSGSKLGPQRKARRDYQKRGLLP
;
A
#
# COMPACT_ATOMS: atom_id res chain seq x y z
N ASN A 1 9.14 -28.57 3.22
CA ASN A 1 8.12 -28.60 4.28
C ASN A 1 8.03 -27.21 4.94
N PHE A 2 7.46 -26.23 4.21
CA PHE A 2 7.50 -24.79 4.54
C PHE A 2 6.74 -24.44 5.83
N ARG A 3 5.51 -24.95 5.97
CA ARG A 3 4.67 -24.72 7.16
C ARG A 3 5.35 -25.20 8.44
N HIS A 4 6.06 -26.32 8.36
CA HIS A 4 6.81 -26.87 9.48
C HIS A 4 7.98 -25.97 9.89
N GLN A 5 8.70 -25.37 8.92
CA GLN A 5 9.78 -24.43 9.21
C GLN A 5 9.25 -23.13 9.84
N GLN A 6 8.13 -22.59 9.34
CA GLN A 6 7.47 -21.44 9.97
C GLN A 6 7.05 -21.74 11.42
N PHE A 7 6.50 -22.93 11.67
CA PHE A 7 6.12 -23.36 13.01
C PHE A 7 7.33 -23.52 13.96
N ILE A 8 8.42 -24.13 13.50
CA ILE A 8 9.65 -24.22 14.30
C ILE A 8 10.18 -22.83 14.63
N GLU A 9 10.15 -21.91 13.67
CA GLU A 9 10.68 -20.56 13.83
C GLU A 9 9.80 -19.69 14.72
N SER A 10 8.48 -19.89 14.72
CA SER A 10 7.60 -19.24 15.68
C SER A 10 7.86 -19.71 17.10
N MET A 11 8.05 -21.02 17.30
CA MET A 11 8.43 -21.56 18.61
C MET A 11 9.79 -21.01 19.09
N ARG A 12 10.77 -20.84 18.18
CA ARG A 12 12.10 -20.30 18.51
C ARG A 12 12.08 -18.80 18.82
N SER A 13 11.31 -18.03 18.06
CA SER A 13 11.28 -16.58 18.18
C SER A 13 10.34 -16.05 19.25
N GLY A 14 9.42 -16.90 19.74
CA GLY A 14 8.39 -16.49 20.70
C GLY A 14 7.35 -15.53 20.11
N GLU A 15 7.31 -15.36 18.79
CA GLU A 15 6.31 -14.53 18.12
C GLU A 15 4.95 -15.21 18.16
N TYR A 16 3.97 -14.52 18.74
CA TYR A 16 2.58 -14.95 18.77
C TYR A 16 1.97 -14.85 17.35
N LEU A 17 1.90 -15.98 16.65
CA LEU A 17 1.34 -16.07 15.29
C LEU A 17 -0.20 -16.02 15.23
N GLY A 18 -0.84 -15.61 16.32
CA GLY A 18 -2.29 -15.63 16.48
C GLY A 18 -2.81 -16.95 17.05
N ALA A 19 -4.05 -16.92 17.52
CA ALA A 19 -4.73 -18.09 18.09
C ALA A 19 -5.04 -19.15 17.04
N ASP A 20 -4.95 -18.82 15.75
CA ASP A 20 -5.38 -19.62 14.61
C ASP A 20 -4.25 -20.34 13.87
N TRP A 21 -2.99 -20.27 14.35
CA TRP A 21 -1.88 -21.01 13.76
C TRP A 21 -1.70 -22.44 14.33
N PRO A 22 -1.42 -23.47 13.50
CA PRO A 22 -1.49 -23.48 12.03
C PRO A 22 -2.94 -23.55 11.54
N TYR A 23 -3.21 -22.81 10.47
CA TYR A 23 -4.51 -22.29 10.01
C TYR A 23 -5.82 -23.13 10.05
N ASN A 24 -5.85 -24.43 10.37
CA ASN A 24 -7.04 -25.27 10.12
C ASN A 24 -7.38 -26.34 11.19
N CYS A 25 -7.41 -26.05 12.49
CA CYS A 25 -7.83 -27.06 13.49
C CYS A 25 -8.77 -26.59 14.62
N LEU A 26 -9.43 -25.42 14.55
CA LEU A 26 -10.18 -24.90 15.71
C LEU A 26 -11.71 -24.89 15.54
N GLY A 27 -12.39 -25.34 16.59
CA GLY A 27 -13.85 -25.47 16.66
C GLY A 27 -14.62 -24.15 16.82
N GLY A 28 -15.95 -24.25 16.77
CA GLY A 28 -16.90 -23.12 16.69
C GLY A 28 -16.76 -22.04 17.77
N THR A 29 -16.22 -22.36 18.94
CA THR A 29 -16.03 -21.44 20.08
C THR A 29 -15.01 -20.33 19.80
N PHE A 30 -13.98 -20.60 18.99
CA PHE A 30 -12.91 -19.64 18.68
C PHE A 30 -13.37 -18.48 17.77
N TRP A 31 -14.54 -18.61 17.13
CA TRP A 31 -15.08 -17.56 16.25
C TRP A 31 -15.64 -16.35 17.01
N LYS A 32 -16.02 -16.53 18.28
CA LYS A 32 -16.54 -15.44 19.12
C LYS A 32 -15.45 -14.44 19.51
N ASP A 33 -14.21 -14.90 19.69
CA ASP A 33 -13.07 -14.07 20.10
C ASP A 33 -12.45 -13.25 18.95
N ARG A 34 -12.87 -13.49 17.69
CA ARG A 34 -12.43 -12.74 16.51
C ARG A 34 -13.08 -11.37 16.35
N ARG A 35 -14.20 -11.06 17.02
CA ARG A 35 -15.00 -9.86 16.73
C ARG A 35 -14.45 -8.55 17.32
N TYR A 36 -13.55 -8.59 18.31
CA TYR A 36 -13.08 -7.37 19.00
C TYR A 36 -11.58 -7.29 19.31
N ASN A 37 -10.79 -8.30 18.95
CA ASN A 37 -9.34 -8.25 19.11
C ASN A 37 -8.70 -7.89 17.76
N VAL A 38 -8.59 -6.58 17.46
CA VAL A 38 -7.60 -6.12 16.48
C VAL A 38 -6.24 -6.29 17.14
N ASN A 39 -5.79 -7.55 17.24
CA ASN A 39 -4.43 -7.87 17.58
C ASN A 39 -3.55 -7.24 16.49
N TYR A 40 -2.49 -6.57 16.92
CA TYR A 40 -1.44 -6.08 16.03
C TYR A 40 -1.10 -7.21 15.04
N ASN A 41 -1.54 -7.11 13.79
CA ASN A 41 -1.31 -8.17 12.80
C ASN A 41 0.20 -8.22 12.59
N PRO A 42 0.93 -9.21 13.16
CA PRO A 42 2.34 -9.32 12.83
C PRO A 42 2.39 -9.53 11.32
N ILE A 43 3.34 -8.87 10.67
CA ILE A 43 3.65 -9.14 9.27
C ILE A 43 3.82 -10.67 9.18
N PRO A 44 3.06 -11.37 8.31
CA PRO A 44 3.19 -12.80 8.18
C PRO A 44 4.67 -13.18 8.04
N ALA A 45 5.11 -14.26 8.67
CA ALA A 45 6.54 -14.59 8.72
C ALA A 45 7.16 -14.70 7.31
N ASP A 46 6.36 -15.00 6.29
CA ASP A 46 6.68 -15.04 4.87
C ASP A 46 6.58 -13.70 4.13
N MET A 47 6.47 -12.59 4.86
CA MET A 47 6.48 -11.24 4.31
C MET A 47 7.59 -10.42 4.98
N SER A 48 8.22 -9.55 4.19
CA SER A 48 9.17 -8.57 4.71
C SER A 48 8.54 -7.18 4.74
N THR A 49 9.05 -6.31 5.60
CA THR A 49 8.68 -4.88 5.61
C THR A 49 9.18 -4.14 4.38
N PHE A 50 10.22 -4.66 3.70
CA PHE A 50 10.88 -3.96 2.61
C PHE A 50 10.26 -4.29 1.25
N PRO A 51 10.00 -3.28 0.40
CA PRO A 51 9.45 -3.51 -0.92
C PRO A 51 10.47 -4.21 -1.83
N GLY A 52 9.97 -5.12 -2.66
CA GLY A 52 10.77 -5.90 -3.62
C GLY A 52 11.40 -7.15 -3.01
N ILE A 53 11.13 -7.47 -1.75
CA ILE A 53 11.49 -8.76 -1.15
C ILE A 53 10.24 -9.63 -1.09
N LEU A 54 10.32 -10.81 -1.68
CA LEU A 54 9.23 -11.77 -1.75
C LEU A 54 9.74 -13.12 -1.24
N PHE A 55 8.88 -13.85 -0.54
CA PHE A 55 9.17 -15.25 -0.21
C PHE A 55 8.49 -16.17 -1.23
N LEU A 56 9.22 -17.19 -1.70
CA LEU A 56 8.74 -18.20 -2.64
C LEU A 56 8.59 -19.55 -1.91
N PRO A 57 7.39 -19.90 -1.41
CA PRO A 57 7.21 -21.06 -0.52
C PRO A 57 7.55 -22.39 -1.16
N ARG A 58 7.28 -22.54 -2.46
CA ARG A 58 7.59 -23.76 -3.21
C ARG A 58 9.09 -24.04 -3.25
N LEU A 59 9.91 -22.99 -3.32
CA LEU A 59 11.37 -23.10 -3.46
C LEU A 59 12.09 -22.94 -2.11
N ASN A 60 11.39 -22.45 -1.08
CA ASN A 60 11.96 -22.10 0.21
C ASN A 60 13.08 -21.04 0.10
N VAL A 61 12.79 -19.98 -0.66
CA VAL A 61 13.74 -18.92 -1.02
C VAL A 61 13.12 -17.55 -0.78
N TRP A 62 13.89 -16.65 -0.19
CA TRP A 62 13.61 -15.21 -0.23
C TRP A 62 14.23 -14.62 -1.51
N SER A 63 13.43 -14.02 -2.37
CA SER A 63 13.90 -13.28 -3.54
C SER A 63 13.92 -11.79 -3.24
N VAL A 64 15.00 -11.13 -3.66
CA VAL A 64 15.10 -9.67 -3.71
C VAL A 64 15.10 -9.27 -5.17
N GLU A 65 14.11 -8.49 -5.56
CA GLU A 65 13.94 -7.96 -6.91
C GLU A 65 14.27 -6.47 -6.93
N TRP A 66 15.08 -6.06 -7.89
CA TRP A 66 15.38 -4.66 -8.14
C TRP A 66 15.60 -4.40 -9.62
N TYR A 67 15.61 -3.14 -10.02
CA TYR A 67 16.02 -2.73 -11.35
C TYR A 67 17.38 -2.05 -11.26
N GLU A 68 18.23 -2.30 -12.25
CA GLU A 68 19.54 -1.67 -12.38
C GLU A 68 19.88 -1.54 -13.87
N GLN A 69 20.17 -0.32 -14.32
CA GLN A 69 20.43 0.00 -15.72
C GLN A 69 19.31 -0.49 -16.64
N GLU A 70 18.05 -0.19 -16.28
CA GLU A 70 16.83 -0.58 -17.01
C GLU A 70 16.56 -2.10 -17.08
N LYS A 71 17.40 -2.91 -16.43
CA LYS A 71 17.25 -4.38 -16.40
C LYS A 71 16.75 -4.82 -15.04
N GLN A 72 15.74 -5.68 -15.04
CA GLN A 72 15.28 -6.34 -13.82
C GLN A 72 16.34 -7.35 -13.36
N ARG A 73 16.67 -7.32 -12.08
CA ARG A 73 17.60 -8.20 -11.40
C ARG A 73 16.89 -8.87 -10.23
N ILE A 74 17.27 -10.12 -9.99
CA ILE A 74 16.71 -10.92 -8.91
C ILE A 74 17.86 -11.64 -8.22
N ARG A 75 17.86 -11.65 -6.88
CA ARG A 75 18.81 -12.42 -6.06
C ARG A 75 18.05 -13.32 -5.11
N TRP A 76 18.50 -14.55 -4.99
CA TRP A 76 17.86 -15.58 -4.18
C TRP A 76 18.66 -15.85 -2.90
N PHE A 77 17.96 -15.93 -1.78
CA PHE A 77 18.47 -16.29 -0.46
C PHE A 77 17.74 -17.56 0.00
N ARG A 78 18.42 -18.71 -0.08
CA ARG A 78 17.85 -20.00 0.33
C ARG A 78 17.70 -20.07 1.85
N ALA A 79 16.56 -20.54 2.33
CA ALA A 79 16.28 -20.66 3.77
C ALA A 79 16.83 -21.94 4.45
N ASN A 80 17.83 -22.60 3.84
CA ASN A 80 18.38 -23.86 4.35
C ASN A 80 19.06 -23.74 5.72
N TYR A 81 19.62 -22.56 6.04
CA TYR A 81 20.35 -22.30 7.28
C TYR A 81 19.51 -21.57 8.35
N GLY A 82 18.21 -21.41 8.11
CA GLY A 82 17.27 -20.70 8.98
C GLY A 82 16.40 -19.73 8.19
N PHE A 83 15.09 -19.77 8.45
CA PHE A 83 14.12 -18.99 7.68
C PHE A 83 14.24 -17.49 7.97
N LYS A 84 14.32 -17.12 9.25
CA LYS A 84 14.50 -15.72 9.68
C LYS A 84 15.87 -15.16 9.33
N ARG A 85 16.92 -15.98 9.39
CA ARG A 85 18.27 -15.57 8.97
C ARG A 85 18.29 -15.23 7.48
N ALA A 86 17.66 -16.07 6.66
CA ALA A 86 17.56 -15.80 5.22
C ALA A 86 16.74 -14.54 4.91
N GLN A 87 15.67 -14.30 5.68
CA GLN A 87 14.92 -13.04 5.61
C GLN A 87 15.81 -11.84 5.95
N GLN A 88 16.53 -11.87 7.09
CA GLN A 88 17.42 -10.79 7.52
C GLN A 88 18.50 -10.49 6.48
N HIS A 89 19.13 -11.51 5.90
CA HIS A 89 20.12 -11.30 4.84
C HIS A 89 19.52 -10.70 3.57
N ALA A 90 18.30 -11.07 3.19
CA ALA A 90 17.60 -10.45 2.08
C ALA A 90 17.30 -8.97 2.36
N GLU A 91 16.87 -8.65 3.59
CA GLU A 91 16.62 -7.28 4.04
C GLU A 91 17.90 -6.44 4.09
N ASP A 92 19.00 -6.97 4.64
CA ASP A 92 20.28 -6.27 4.69
C ASP A 92 20.86 -6.04 3.29
N PHE A 93 20.72 -7.01 2.39
CA PHE A 93 21.09 -6.83 0.99
C PHE A 93 20.25 -5.73 0.33
N ARG A 94 18.94 -5.69 0.61
CA ARG A 94 18.05 -4.62 0.12
C ARG A 94 18.46 -3.25 0.66
N ARG A 95 18.79 -3.14 1.94
CA ARG A 95 19.30 -1.90 2.56
C ARG A 95 20.61 -1.46 1.90
N ALA A 96 21.52 -2.39 1.63
CA ALA A 96 22.78 -2.11 0.95
C ALA A 96 22.57 -1.60 -0.49
N LEU A 97 21.63 -2.19 -1.24
CA LEU A 97 21.28 -1.72 -2.58
C LEU A 97 20.72 -0.29 -2.56
N VAL A 98 19.84 0.01 -1.58
CA VAL A 98 19.28 1.36 -1.39
C VAL A 98 20.37 2.36 -1.01
N ALA A 99 21.25 2.00 -0.07
CA ALA A 99 22.36 2.85 0.36
C ALA A 99 23.35 3.12 -0.79
N ALA A 100 23.58 2.14 -1.67
CA ALA A 100 24.43 2.29 -2.84
C ALA A 100 23.76 3.04 -4.01
N GLY A 101 22.46 3.37 -3.91
CA GLY A 101 21.71 3.99 -5.01
C GLY A 101 21.52 3.09 -6.23
N ARG A 102 21.75 1.77 -6.11
CA ARG A 102 21.69 0.79 -7.22
C ARG A 102 20.29 0.24 -7.50
N VAL A 103 19.29 0.81 -6.85
CA VAL A 103 17.88 0.50 -7.09
C VAL A 103 17.37 1.57 -8.04
N ASP A 104 17.24 1.24 -9.32
CA ASP A 104 16.67 2.16 -10.32
C ASP A 104 15.28 2.61 -9.86
N ASN A 105 15.22 3.85 -9.39
CA ASN A 105 14.23 4.87 -9.69
C ASN A 105 12.74 4.51 -9.56
N ARG A 106 12.36 3.57 -8.68
CA ARG A 106 11.09 3.73 -7.98
C ARG A 106 11.38 4.57 -6.74
N ARG A 107 10.84 5.80 -6.74
CA ARG A 107 10.88 6.68 -5.57
C ARG A 107 10.56 5.86 -4.33
N THR A 108 11.40 5.94 -3.30
CA THR A 108 11.08 5.32 -2.01
C THR A 108 9.73 5.85 -1.52
N GLU A 109 9.00 5.13 -0.66
CA GLU A 109 7.73 5.65 -0.11
C GLU A 109 7.90 7.04 0.52
N ARG A 110 9.06 7.27 1.15
CA ARG A 110 9.47 8.58 1.67
C ARG A 110 9.58 9.64 0.57
N GLU A 111 10.26 9.34 -0.53
CA GLU A 111 10.38 10.25 -1.68
C GLU A 111 9.04 10.47 -2.39
N ILE A 112 8.20 9.44 -2.53
CA ILE A 112 6.82 9.57 -3.05
C ILE A 112 6.04 10.51 -2.14
N ARG A 113 6.15 10.34 -0.82
CA ARG A 113 5.48 11.19 0.17
C ARG A 113 5.97 12.63 0.11
N LEU A 114 7.28 12.86 0.07
CA LEU A 114 7.87 14.20 -0.05
C LEU A 114 7.46 14.89 -1.35
N GLN A 115 7.52 14.18 -2.48
CA GLN A 115 7.06 14.72 -3.75
C GLN A 115 5.55 15.00 -3.73
N SER A 116 4.76 14.14 -3.08
CA SER A 116 3.32 14.33 -2.95
C SER A 116 3.00 15.59 -2.13
N LEU A 117 3.72 15.82 -1.03
CA LEU A 117 3.63 17.02 -0.21
C LEU A 117 4.02 18.28 -0.99
N ALA A 118 5.18 18.24 -1.68
CA ALA A 118 5.64 19.33 -2.53
C ALA A 118 4.64 19.66 -3.66
N SER A 119 3.96 18.65 -4.20
CA SER A 119 2.95 18.81 -5.26
C SER A 119 1.54 19.08 -4.71
N SER A 120 1.36 19.19 -3.39
CA SER A 120 0.01 19.28 -2.79
C SER A 120 -0.64 20.64 -3.06
N GLU A 121 0.13 21.73 -2.95
CA GLU A 121 -0.33 23.09 -3.21
C GLU A 121 -0.68 23.28 -4.69
N ALA A 122 0.19 22.84 -5.60
CA ALA A 122 -0.07 22.87 -7.04
C ALA A 122 -1.33 22.08 -7.41
N ARG A 123 -1.55 20.90 -6.81
CA ARG A 123 -2.78 20.11 -7.01
C ARG A 123 -4.01 20.81 -6.44
N SER A 124 -3.90 21.46 -5.29
CA SER A 124 -4.98 22.26 -4.69
C SER A 124 -5.35 23.44 -5.60
N LEU A 125 -4.36 24.19 -6.10
CA LEU A 125 -4.56 25.30 -7.03
C LEU A 125 -5.14 24.83 -8.37
N PHE A 126 -4.66 23.72 -8.92
CA PHE A 126 -5.22 23.12 -10.13
C PHE A 126 -6.68 22.71 -9.90
N LYS A 127 -6.97 22.00 -8.80
CA LYS A 127 -8.34 21.68 -8.41
C LYS A 127 -9.20 22.92 -8.25
N LYS A 128 -8.70 24.04 -7.71
CA LYS A 128 -9.44 25.31 -7.62
C LYS A 128 -9.65 25.97 -8.98
N LYS A 129 -8.66 25.92 -9.87
CA LYS A 129 -8.71 26.48 -11.23
C LYS A 129 -9.74 25.76 -12.11
N TYR A 130 -9.81 24.44 -11.98
CA TYR A 130 -10.70 23.57 -12.76
C TYR A 130 -11.91 23.06 -11.96
N ALA A 131 -12.04 23.41 -10.68
CA ALA A 131 -13.29 23.28 -9.96
C ALA A 131 -14.31 24.06 -10.76
N LYS A 132 -15.37 23.39 -11.21
CA LYS A 132 -16.48 24.03 -11.93
C LYS A 132 -16.80 25.33 -11.20
N LYS A 133 -16.47 26.48 -11.83
CA LYS A 133 -16.91 27.79 -11.36
C LYS A 133 -18.42 27.79 -11.55
N ASP A 134 -19.10 27.37 -10.48
CA ASP A 134 -20.54 27.25 -10.39
C ASP A 134 -21.14 26.20 -11.34
N SER A 135 -21.75 25.15 -10.77
CA SER A 135 -22.69 24.27 -11.49
C SER A 135 -23.89 25.04 -12.07
N ARG A 136 -24.03 26.34 -11.73
CA ARG A 136 -25.05 27.26 -12.22
C ARG A 136 -24.64 28.03 -13.49
N ARG A 137 -23.36 28.04 -13.87
CA ARG A 137 -22.86 28.84 -15.02
C ARG A 137 -22.76 28.03 -16.32
N LEU A 138 -22.58 26.73 -16.21
CA LEU A 138 -22.75 25.79 -17.31
C LEU A 138 -24.00 24.98 -16.98
N GLY A 139 -25.12 25.31 -17.64
CA GLY A 139 -26.34 24.53 -17.56
C GLY A 139 -25.98 23.05 -17.69
N ASN A 140 -26.29 22.27 -16.66
CA ASN A 140 -25.95 20.86 -16.64
C ASN A 140 -26.54 20.19 -17.88
N SER A 141 -25.64 19.56 -18.63
CA SER A 141 -25.85 18.32 -19.39
C SER A 141 -27.25 17.73 -19.24
N GLY A 142 -28.07 17.88 -20.29
CA GLY A 142 -29.24 17.04 -20.54
C GLY A 142 -30.43 17.25 -19.60
N SER A 143 -31.54 17.69 -20.21
CA SER A 143 -32.91 17.35 -19.82
C SER A 143 -33.34 17.57 -18.36
N LYS A 144 -33.63 18.83 -18.03
CA LYS A 144 -34.97 19.32 -17.66
C LYS A 144 -34.78 20.75 -17.15
N LEU A 145 -35.55 21.68 -17.72
CA LEU A 145 -35.69 23.05 -17.23
C LEU A 145 -36.06 23.01 -15.74
N GLY A 146 -35.07 23.15 -14.87
CA GLY A 146 -35.30 23.36 -13.45
C GLY A 146 -36.14 24.65 -13.27
N PRO A 147 -36.97 24.74 -12.23
CA PRO A 147 -37.95 25.81 -12.10
C PRO A 147 -37.25 27.18 -12.10
N GLN A 148 -37.75 28.07 -12.97
CA GLN A 148 -37.15 29.33 -13.41
C GLN A 148 -36.97 30.42 -12.33
N ARG A 149 -37.10 30.09 -11.04
CA ARG A 149 -37.63 31.03 -10.05
C ARG A 149 -36.65 31.74 -9.12
N LYS A 150 -35.35 31.42 -9.09
CA LYS A 150 -34.42 32.13 -8.17
C LYS A 150 -33.21 32.77 -8.82
N ALA A 151 -32.52 32.08 -9.74
CA ALA A 151 -31.32 32.65 -10.36
C ALA A 151 -31.64 33.92 -11.18
N ARG A 152 -32.72 33.92 -11.98
CA ARG A 152 -33.03 35.04 -12.89
C ARG A 152 -33.30 36.40 -12.20
N ARG A 153 -33.91 36.40 -11.00
CA ARG A 153 -34.29 37.65 -10.30
C ARG A 153 -33.08 38.47 -9.84
N ASP A 154 -32.06 37.82 -9.30
CA ASP A 154 -30.86 38.53 -8.83
C ASP A 154 -30.03 39.11 -9.98
N TYR A 155 -29.99 38.45 -11.14
CA TYR A 155 -29.28 38.93 -12.32
C TYR A 155 -30.05 40.04 -13.07
N GLN A 156 -31.39 40.00 -13.12
CA GLN A 156 -32.21 41.12 -13.60
C GLN A 156 -32.06 42.35 -12.71
N LYS A 157 -32.07 42.18 -11.38
CA LYS A 157 -31.88 43.29 -10.42
C LYS A 157 -30.49 43.94 -10.54
N ARG A 158 -29.51 43.21 -11.08
CA ARG A 158 -28.13 43.69 -11.30
C ARG A 158 -27.86 44.16 -12.74
N GLY A 159 -28.85 44.12 -13.65
CA GLY A 159 -28.69 44.57 -15.04
C GLY A 159 -27.74 43.72 -15.89
N LEU A 160 -27.50 42.45 -15.51
CA LEU A 160 -26.51 41.56 -16.15
C LEU A 160 -27.12 40.60 -17.19
N LEU A 161 -28.40 40.79 -17.51
CA LEU A 161 -29.13 40.10 -18.57
C LEU A 161 -29.89 41.17 -19.38
N PRO A 162 -30.02 41.02 -20.71
CA PRO A 162 -30.87 41.91 -21.51
C PRO A 162 -32.34 41.83 -21.06
#